data_AF-A0A919VSW8-F1
#
_entry.id   AF-A0A919VSW8-F1
#
_cell.length_a   1.000
_cell.length_b   1.000
_cell.length_c   1.000
_cell.angle_alpha   90.00
_cell.angle_beta   90.00
_cell.angle_gamma   90.00
#
_symmetry.space_group_name_H-M   'P 1'
#
loop_
_entity.id
_entity.type
_entity.pdbx_description
1 polymer ?
#
loop_
_entity_poly.entity_id
_entity_poly.type
_entity_poly.pdbx_seq_one_letter_code
_entity_poly.pdbx_strand_id
1 'polypeptide(L)'
;MAKLLYSVTMSLDGFIAGPGGDMSWLTPYLGPNPYVDELIGDIGSLLVGNRTFRGDDPYKDTPAEGEAFGGGWSGPQIVLTHHVPDAAWPGVTFVSDFGEAVRRAEEAAGDKYVNVLGADVARQCVAAGELDEVLTCIAPVLLGDGVRLFEEPGGRTVRLERLHLSGVPLASLLRFRVLPAG
;
A
#
# COMPACT_ATOMS: atom_id res chain seq x y z
N MET A 1 -5.55 10.19 -16.32
CA MET A 1 -6.29 9.60 -15.19
C MET A 1 -5.27 8.82 -14.40
N ALA A 2 -5.17 9.11 -13.11
CA ALA A 2 -4.24 8.42 -12.23
C ALA A 2 -4.54 6.91 -12.23
N LYS A 3 -3.50 6.10 -12.02
CA LYS A 3 -3.68 4.66 -11.80
C LYS A 3 -3.60 4.35 -10.32
N LEU A 4 -4.41 3.41 -9.85
CA LEU A 4 -4.32 2.90 -8.49
C LEU A 4 -3.35 1.71 -8.43
N LEU A 5 -2.29 1.88 -7.65
CA LEU A 5 -1.27 0.87 -7.42
C LEU A 5 -1.33 0.42 -5.96
N TYR A 6 -1.50 -0.89 -5.72
CA TYR A 6 -1.23 -1.47 -4.41
C TYR A 6 0.23 -1.92 -4.35
N SER A 7 1.10 -1.14 -3.70
CA SER A 7 2.51 -1.50 -3.50
C SER A 7 2.81 -1.83 -2.03
N VAL A 8 3.55 -2.92 -1.81
CA VAL A 8 3.73 -3.48 -0.46
C VAL A 8 4.90 -4.46 -0.38
N THR A 9 5.52 -4.56 0.79
CA THR A 9 6.44 -5.65 1.14
C THR A 9 5.68 -6.74 1.90
N MET A 10 5.90 -7.99 1.54
CA MET A 10 5.21 -9.15 2.08
C MET A 10 6.22 -10.25 2.43
N SER A 11 5.94 -11.02 3.47
CA SER A 11 6.63 -12.29 3.75
C SER A 11 6.30 -13.34 2.68
N LEU A 12 7.10 -14.41 2.58
CA LEU A 12 6.89 -15.47 1.60
C LEU A 12 5.56 -16.22 1.80
N ASP A 13 5.07 -16.31 3.03
CA ASP A 13 3.80 -16.93 3.42
C ASP A 13 2.59 -15.99 3.40
N GLY A 14 2.77 -14.76 2.90
CA GLY A 14 1.65 -13.92 2.49
C GLY A 14 1.26 -12.79 3.44
N PHE A 15 2.10 -12.44 4.41
CA PHE A 15 1.77 -11.46 5.45
C PHE A 15 2.51 -10.13 5.23
N ILE A 16 1.81 -9.02 5.42
CA ILE A 16 2.31 -7.65 5.23
C ILE A 16 2.55 -6.90 6.55
N ALA A 17 2.02 -7.45 7.65
CA ALA A 17 2.27 -7.04 9.02
C ALA A 17 2.16 -8.27 9.92
N GLY A 18 2.89 -8.29 11.03
CA GLY A 18 2.80 -9.34 12.04
C GLY A 18 1.50 -9.27 12.86
N PRO A 19 1.34 -10.16 13.84
CA PRO A 19 0.21 -10.13 14.78
C PRO A 19 0.05 -8.75 15.44
N GLY A 20 -1.18 -8.27 15.54
CA GLY A 20 -1.46 -6.93 16.07
C GLY A 20 -1.09 -5.76 15.14
N GLY A 21 -0.58 -6.04 13.94
CA GLY A 21 -0.10 -5.02 13.00
C GLY A 21 1.36 -4.64 13.21
N ASP A 22 2.15 -5.47 13.89
CA ASP A 22 3.59 -5.30 14.10
C ASP A 22 4.32 -5.10 12.78
N MET A 23 5.12 -4.02 12.68
CA MET A 23 5.92 -3.71 11.49
C MET A 23 7.42 -3.89 11.73
N SER A 24 7.85 -4.21 12.96
CA SER A 24 9.27 -4.41 13.30
C SER A 24 9.92 -5.56 12.53
N TRP A 25 9.12 -6.54 12.08
CA TRP A 25 9.60 -7.64 11.24
C TRP A 25 10.21 -7.18 9.93
N LEU A 26 9.80 -6.01 9.41
CA LEU A 26 10.22 -5.50 8.12
C LEU A 26 11.61 -4.85 8.17
N THR A 27 12.02 -4.32 9.32
CA THR A 27 13.26 -3.56 9.50
C THR A 27 14.52 -4.24 8.92
N PRO A 28 14.76 -5.57 9.11
CA PRO A 28 15.92 -6.25 8.53
C PRO A 28 15.91 -6.36 7.00
N TYR A 29 14.76 -6.11 6.38
CA TYR A 29 14.53 -6.23 4.93
C TYR A 29 14.38 -4.86 4.25
N LEU A 30 14.45 -3.78 5.02
CA LEU A 30 14.58 -2.43 4.48
C LEU A 30 16.00 -2.26 3.94
N GLY A 31 16.10 -1.82 2.69
CA GLY A 31 17.37 -1.55 2.05
C GLY A 31 17.18 -1.01 0.64
N PRO A 32 18.29 -0.69 -0.06
CA PRO A 32 18.24 -0.10 -1.38
C PRO A 32 17.42 -0.96 -2.34
N ASN A 33 16.40 -0.36 -2.94
CA ASN A 33 15.56 -1.00 -3.93
C ASN A 33 15.27 0.01 -5.04
N PRO A 34 16.06 0.01 -6.13
CA PRO A 34 15.97 1.03 -7.17
C PRO A 34 14.59 1.07 -7.85
N TYR A 35 13.85 -0.04 -7.85
CA TYR A 35 12.49 -0.09 -8.37
C TYR A 35 11.49 0.64 -7.47
N VAL A 36 11.66 0.54 -6.14
CA VAL A 36 10.83 1.27 -5.19
C VAL A 36 11.20 2.74 -5.19
N ASP A 37 12.49 3.06 -5.31
CA ASP A 37 12.98 4.44 -5.40
C ASP A 37 12.41 5.16 -6.64
N GLU A 38 12.41 4.49 -7.80
CA GLU A 38 11.78 5.00 -9.02
C GLU A 38 10.27 5.15 -8.84
N LEU A 39 9.60 4.14 -8.26
CA LEU A 39 8.16 4.20 -7.99
C LEU A 39 7.80 5.41 -7.13
N ILE A 40 8.55 5.68 -6.06
CA ILE A 40 8.30 6.80 -5.16
C ILE A 40 8.25 8.13 -5.91
N GLY A 41 9.12 8.32 -6.92
CA GLY A 41 9.12 9.50 -7.79
C GLY A 41 7.82 9.67 -8.61
N ASP A 42 7.15 8.55 -8.91
CA ASP A 42 5.92 8.47 -9.70
C ASP A 42 4.63 8.43 -8.86
N ILE A 43 4.73 8.52 -7.53
CA ILE A 43 3.55 8.62 -6.66
C ILE A 43 3.09 10.08 -6.58
N GLY A 44 1.82 10.31 -6.91
CA GLY A 44 1.18 11.62 -6.82
C GLY A 44 0.36 11.81 -5.56
N SER A 45 -0.24 10.75 -5.03
CA SER A 45 -1.00 10.77 -3.77
C SER A 45 -1.03 9.39 -3.11
N LEU A 46 -1.43 9.36 -1.84
CA LEU A 46 -1.70 8.12 -1.11
C LEU A 46 -3.19 7.96 -0.82
N LEU A 47 -3.69 6.73 -0.98
CA LEU A 47 -4.98 6.29 -0.46
C LEU A 47 -4.72 5.27 0.66
N VAL A 48 -4.97 5.66 1.91
CA VAL A 48 -4.50 4.94 3.10
C VAL A 48 -5.67 4.46 3.94
N GLY A 49 -5.67 3.19 4.34
CA GLY A 49 -6.62 2.70 5.33
C GLY A 49 -6.30 3.20 6.73
N ASN A 50 -7.32 3.52 7.54
CA ASN A 50 -7.13 4.04 8.90
C ASN A 50 -6.25 3.16 9.79
N ARG A 51 -6.29 1.82 9.62
CA ARG A 51 -5.42 0.89 10.36
C ARG A 51 -3.95 1.05 10.01
N THR A 52 -3.64 1.35 8.76
CA THR A 52 -2.27 1.61 8.31
C THR A 52 -1.82 3.00 8.72
N PHE A 53 -2.69 4.01 8.56
CA PHE A 53 -2.39 5.38 8.95
C PHE A 53 -2.06 5.55 10.43
N ARG A 54 -2.74 4.78 11.30
CA ARG A 54 -2.52 4.78 12.76
C ARG A 54 -1.72 3.57 13.24
N GLY A 55 -1.18 2.80 12.30
CA GLY A 55 -0.54 1.51 12.57
C GLY A 55 0.84 1.67 13.18
N ASP A 56 1.47 0.53 13.42
CA ASP A 56 2.90 0.48 13.74
C ASP A 56 3.73 0.87 12.51
N ASP A 57 4.98 1.28 12.74
CA ASP A 57 5.88 1.78 11.69
C ASP A 57 7.21 1.00 11.73
N PRO A 58 7.74 0.51 10.60
CA PRO A 58 9.02 -0.19 10.58
C PRO A 58 10.23 0.71 10.94
N TYR A 59 10.05 2.03 10.96
CA TYR A 59 11.00 3.07 11.37
C TYR A 59 10.71 3.64 12.78
N LYS A 60 9.87 2.99 13.58
CA LYS A 60 9.58 3.39 14.95
C LYS A 60 10.84 3.66 15.77
N ASP A 61 10.78 4.68 16.63
CA ASP A 61 11.90 5.18 17.43
C ASP A 61 13.08 5.73 16.60
N THR A 62 12.86 6.09 15.33
CA THR A 62 13.84 6.75 14.47
C THR A 62 13.29 8.09 13.94
N PRO A 63 14.14 8.99 13.39
CA PRO A 63 13.67 10.25 12.80
C PRO A 63 12.72 10.09 11.60
N ALA A 64 12.61 8.89 11.03
CA ALA A 64 11.74 8.58 9.90
C ALA A 64 10.39 7.99 10.31
N GLU A 65 10.12 7.86 11.62
CA GLU A 65 8.83 7.38 12.12
C GLU A 65 7.67 8.29 11.67
N GLY A 66 6.62 7.69 11.11
CA GLY A 66 5.45 8.42 10.59
C GLY A 66 5.67 9.08 9.22
N GLU A 67 6.89 9.01 8.67
CA GLU A 67 7.21 9.53 7.37
C GLU A 67 6.96 8.47 6.29
N ALA A 68 6.16 8.82 5.28
CA ALA A 68 5.85 7.91 4.19
C ALA A 68 7.14 7.47 3.46
N PHE A 69 7.29 6.16 3.28
CA PHE A 69 8.49 5.55 2.69
C PHE A 69 9.79 5.96 3.42
N GLY A 70 9.74 6.09 4.76
CA GLY A 70 10.90 6.48 5.56
C GLY A 70 11.41 7.90 5.26
N GLY A 71 10.51 8.78 4.83
CA GLY A 71 10.82 10.15 4.40
C GLY A 71 11.20 10.30 2.93
N GLY A 72 11.17 9.21 2.15
CA GLY A 72 11.42 9.24 0.72
C GLY A 72 10.32 9.95 -0.09
N TRP A 73 9.13 10.11 0.48
CA TRP A 73 7.99 10.72 -0.19
C TRP A 73 7.27 11.74 0.70
N SER A 74 6.75 12.81 0.08
CA SER A 74 5.82 13.74 0.71
C SER A 74 4.76 14.18 -0.30
N GLY A 75 3.52 14.36 0.16
CA GLY A 75 2.41 14.74 -0.69
C GLY A 75 1.04 14.50 -0.05
N PRO A 76 -0.04 14.65 -0.82
CA PRO A 76 -1.41 14.49 -0.34
C PRO A 76 -1.72 13.06 0.09
N GLN A 77 -2.25 12.91 1.30
CA GLN A 77 -2.75 11.62 1.81
C GLN A 77 -4.26 11.66 2.00
N ILE A 78 -4.96 10.67 1.46
CA ILE A 78 -6.40 10.50 1.62
C ILE A 78 -6.60 9.28 2.53
N VAL A 79 -7.09 9.50 3.74
CA VAL A 79 -7.29 8.43 4.73
C VAL A 79 -8.76 8.02 4.74
N LEU A 80 -9.04 6.78 4.36
CA LEU A 80 -10.38 6.20 4.41
C LEU A 80 -10.70 5.78 5.86
N THR A 81 -11.64 6.48 6.49
CA THR A 81 -12.08 6.24 7.87
C THR A 81 -13.51 6.74 8.12
N HIS A 82 -14.28 5.98 8.90
CA HIS A 82 -15.55 6.47 9.46
C HIS A 82 -15.35 7.36 10.70
N HIS A 83 -14.13 7.43 11.23
CA HIS A 83 -13.78 8.22 12.41
C HIS A 83 -12.86 9.37 12.00
N VAL A 84 -13.47 10.47 11.55
CA VAL A 84 -12.75 11.71 11.22
C VAL A 84 -12.32 12.38 12.53
N PRO A 85 -11.03 12.68 12.73
CA PRO A 85 -10.56 13.40 13.92
C PRO A 85 -11.01 14.86 13.91
N ASP A 86 -11.25 15.42 15.10
CA ASP A 86 -11.62 16.84 15.26
C ASP A 86 -10.48 17.80 14.88
N ALA A 87 -9.24 17.37 15.11
CA ALA A 87 -8.05 18.14 14.77
C ALA A 87 -7.66 17.92 13.31
N ALA A 88 -7.28 19.01 12.63
CA ALA A 88 -6.71 18.94 11.29
C ALA A 88 -5.31 18.28 11.32
N TRP A 89 -5.03 17.47 10.30
CA TRP A 89 -3.72 16.86 10.09
C TRP A 89 -3.12 17.44 8.79
N PRO A 90 -1.97 18.13 8.87
CA PRO A 90 -1.34 18.72 7.69
C PRO A 90 -1.12 17.70 6.57
N GLY A 91 -1.54 18.02 5.34
CA GLY A 91 -1.38 17.14 4.18
C GLY A 91 -2.31 15.92 4.14
N VAL A 92 -3.17 15.74 5.15
CA VAL A 92 -4.07 14.57 5.25
C VAL A 92 -5.53 15.00 5.13
N THR A 93 -6.27 14.32 4.27
CA THR A 93 -7.72 14.44 4.13
C THR A 93 -8.38 13.15 4.59
N PHE A 94 -9.21 13.22 5.63
CA PHE A 94 -10.00 12.08 6.08
C PHE A 94 -11.34 12.02 5.33
N VAL A 95 -11.68 10.85 4.80
CA VAL A 95 -12.90 10.62 4.01
C VAL A 95 -13.56 9.33 4.49
N SER A 96 -14.89 9.31 4.56
CA SER A 96 -15.63 8.13 5.07
C SER A 96 -16.28 7.30 3.96
N ASP A 97 -16.50 7.88 2.79
CA ASP A 97 -17.00 7.18 1.61
C ASP A 97 -15.83 6.70 0.73
N PHE A 98 -15.91 5.45 0.28
CA PHE A 98 -14.87 4.84 -0.53
C PHE A 98 -14.72 5.50 -1.90
N GLY A 99 -15.83 5.72 -2.61
CA GLY A 99 -15.80 6.31 -3.95
C GLY A 99 -15.29 7.74 -3.93
N GLU A 100 -15.69 8.52 -2.93
CA GLU A 100 -15.14 9.85 -2.70
C GLU A 100 -13.63 9.81 -2.40
N ALA A 101 -13.17 8.84 -1.59
CA ALA A 101 -11.76 8.71 -1.26
C ALA A 101 -10.92 8.40 -2.50
N VAL A 102 -11.37 7.48 -3.36
CA VAL A 102 -10.73 7.18 -4.66
C VAL A 102 -10.67 8.43 -5.53
N ARG A 103 -11.81 9.09 -5.78
CA ARG A 103 -11.86 10.29 -6.62
C ARG A 103 -10.92 11.40 -6.13
N ARG A 104 -10.91 11.68 -4.83
CA ARG A 104 -10.02 12.71 -4.24
C ARG A 104 -8.55 12.31 -4.37
N ALA A 105 -8.22 11.03 -4.21
CA ALA A 105 -6.86 10.54 -4.37
C ALA A 105 -6.40 10.66 -5.82
N GLU A 106 -7.25 10.30 -6.80
CA GLU A 106 -6.95 10.45 -8.23
C GLU A 106 -6.77 11.92 -8.64
N GLU A 107 -7.65 12.80 -8.18
CA GLU A 107 -7.54 14.25 -8.42
C GLU A 107 -6.23 14.81 -7.86
N ALA A 108 -5.83 14.38 -6.66
CA ALA A 108 -4.57 14.78 -6.06
C ALA A 108 -3.34 14.20 -6.78
N ALA A 109 -3.45 13.00 -7.35
CA ALA A 109 -2.36 12.35 -8.06
C ALA A 109 -2.13 12.93 -9.47
N GLY A 110 -3.18 13.43 -10.14
CA GLY A 110 -3.08 13.92 -11.52
C GLY A 110 -2.76 12.79 -12.50
N ASP A 111 -1.59 12.86 -13.15
CA ASP A 111 -1.12 11.83 -14.10
C ASP A 111 -0.19 10.79 -13.47
N LYS A 112 0.06 10.90 -12.17
CA LYS A 112 0.89 9.98 -11.38
C LYS A 112 0.06 8.85 -10.74
N TYR A 113 0.71 7.95 -10.00
CA TYR A 113 0.01 6.90 -9.25
C TYR A 113 -0.70 7.46 -8.02
N VAL A 114 -1.89 6.91 -7.76
CA VAL A 114 -2.44 6.78 -6.40
C VAL A 114 -1.84 5.52 -5.81
N ASN A 115 -1.02 5.65 -4.76
CA ASN A 115 -0.49 4.47 -4.08
C ASN A 115 -1.40 4.07 -2.90
N VAL A 116 -1.95 2.86 -2.98
CA VAL A 116 -2.88 2.29 -2.01
C VAL A 116 -2.11 1.62 -0.89
N LEU A 117 -2.39 1.99 0.35
CA LEU A 117 -1.75 1.46 1.55
C LEU A 117 -2.78 0.83 2.50
N GLY A 118 -2.59 -0.46 2.79
CA GLY A 118 -3.41 -1.25 3.70
C GLY A 118 -4.28 -2.29 2.99
N ALA A 119 -4.30 -3.51 3.55
CA ALA A 119 -4.97 -4.66 2.95
C ALA A 119 -6.48 -4.45 2.74
N ASP A 120 -7.19 -3.84 3.70
CA ASP A 120 -8.64 -3.65 3.58
C ASP A 120 -9.00 -2.65 2.47
N VAL A 121 -8.27 -1.54 2.33
CA VAL A 121 -8.52 -0.58 1.25
C VAL A 121 -8.17 -1.19 -0.11
N ALA A 122 -7.06 -1.92 -0.21
CA ALA A 122 -6.72 -2.66 -1.43
C ALA A 122 -7.81 -3.66 -1.82
N ARG A 123 -8.37 -4.40 -0.85
CA ARG A 123 -9.49 -5.32 -1.04
C ARG A 123 -10.74 -4.60 -1.55
N GLN A 124 -11.08 -3.42 -1.00
CA GLN A 124 -12.18 -2.60 -1.48
C GLN A 124 -11.94 -2.12 -2.93
N CYS A 125 -10.73 -1.69 -3.28
CA CYS A 125 -10.38 -1.32 -4.66
C CYS A 125 -10.55 -2.50 -5.64
N VAL A 126 -10.14 -3.71 -5.25
CA VAL A 126 -10.36 -4.92 -6.06
C VAL A 126 -11.85 -5.23 -6.22
N ALA A 127 -12.63 -5.12 -5.14
CA ALA A 127 -14.06 -5.38 -5.17
C ALA A 127 -14.82 -4.40 -6.07
N ALA A 128 -14.43 -3.12 -6.03
CA ALA A 128 -15.00 -2.06 -6.85
C ALA A 128 -14.49 -2.05 -8.30
N GLY A 129 -13.41 -2.77 -8.61
CA GLY A 129 -12.79 -2.77 -9.94
C GLY A 129 -11.90 -1.56 -10.22
N GLU A 130 -11.49 -0.85 -9.17
CA GLU A 130 -10.70 0.39 -9.23
C GLU A 130 -9.18 0.11 -9.19
N LEU A 131 -8.74 -1.07 -8.77
CA LEU A 131 -7.32 -1.37 -8.66
C LEU A 131 -6.72 -1.72 -10.03
N ASP A 132 -5.72 -0.96 -10.48
CA ASP A 132 -5.06 -1.19 -11.78
C ASP A 132 -3.86 -2.14 -11.68
N GLU A 133 -3.04 -1.97 -10.65
CA GLU A 133 -1.74 -2.64 -10.55
C GLU A 133 -1.44 -3.09 -9.12
N VAL A 134 -0.67 -4.18 -9.00
CA VAL A 134 -0.14 -4.68 -7.72
C VAL A 134 1.37 -4.82 -7.86
N LEU A 135 2.12 -4.24 -6.93
CA LEU A 135 3.56 -4.42 -6.79
C LEU A 135 3.87 -5.04 -5.44
N THR A 136 4.47 -6.23 -5.45
CA THR A 136 4.82 -6.96 -4.23
C THR A 136 6.32 -7.19 -4.17
N CYS A 137 6.95 -6.69 -3.10
CA CYS A 137 8.31 -7.05 -2.70
C CYS A 137 8.22 -8.23 -1.72
N ILE A 138 8.64 -9.42 -2.13
CA ILE A 138 8.61 -10.62 -1.30
C ILE A 138 9.92 -10.71 -0.52
N ALA A 139 9.87 -10.45 0.79
CA ALA A 139 10.98 -10.62 1.70
C ALA A 139 11.24 -12.13 1.96
N PRO A 140 12.50 -12.57 2.12
CA PRO A 140 12.86 -13.97 2.31
C PRO A 140 12.62 -14.43 3.76
N VAL A 141 11.38 -14.33 4.23
CA VAL A 141 10.96 -14.66 5.60
C VAL A 141 9.58 -15.30 5.63
N LEU A 142 9.33 -16.15 6.62
CA LEU A 142 8.00 -16.67 6.95
C LEU A 142 7.59 -16.07 8.29
N LEU A 143 6.48 -15.34 8.34
CA LEU A 143 5.99 -14.71 9.59
C LEU A 143 5.06 -15.65 10.39
N GLY A 144 4.42 -16.59 9.71
CA GLY A 144 3.50 -17.57 10.28
C GLY A 144 2.10 -17.03 10.59
N ASP A 145 1.96 -15.75 10.95
CA ASP A 145 0.69 -15.12 11.29
C ASP A 145 0.73 -13.59 11.10
N GLY A 146 -0.43 -12.94 11.08
CA GLY A 146 -0.58 -11.50 10.98
C GLY A 146 -1.60 -11.05 9.94
N VAL A 147 -1.36 -9.89 9.34
CA VAL A 147 -2.23 -9.32 8.31
C VAL A 147 -1.82 -9.87 6.95
N ARG A 148 -2.72 -10.58 6.25
CA ARG A 148 -2.47 -11.07 4.90
C ARG A 148 -2.46 -9.93 3.88
N LEU A 149 -1.65 -10.08 2.83
CA LEU A 149 -1.65 -9.20 1.65
C LEU A 149 -3.06 -9.03 1.05
N PHE A 150 -3.74 -10.16 0.91
CA PHE A 150 -5.09 -10.21 0.37
C PHE A 150 -5.81 -11.41 0.97
N GLU A 151 -6.99 -11.18 1.52
CA GLU A 151 -7.88 -12.20 2.07
C GLU A 151 -9.33 -11.77 1.82
N GLU A 152 -10.06 -12.57 1.03
CA GLU A 152 -11.47 -12.37 0.72
C GLU A 152 -12.18 -13.74 0.63
N PRO A 153 -12.52 -14.37 1.76
CA PRO A 153 -13.21 -15.65 1.77
C PRO A 153 -14.55 -15.57 1.04
N GLY A 154 -14.76 -16.44 0.05
CA GLY A 154 -15.97 -16.40 -0.80
C GLY A 154 -15.94 -15.33 -1.89
N GLY A 155 -14.82 -14.60 -2.05
CA GLY A 155 -14.61 -13.66 -3.14
C GLY A 155 -14.46 -14.32 -4.51
N ARG A 156 -14.35 -13.48 -5.54
CA ARG A 156 -14.11 -13.92 -6.92
C ARG A 156 -12.62 -14.09 -7.21
N THR A 157 -12.29 -14.94 -8.18
CA THR A 157 -10.94 -14.99 -8.75
C THR A 157 -10.61 -13.66 -9.45
N VAL A 158 -9.52 -13.03 -9.03
CA VAL A 158 -8.96 -11.84 -9.67
C VAL A 158 -7.84 -12.28 -10.60
N ARG A 159 -7.98 -11.98 -11.89
CA ARG A 159 -6.95 -12.34 -12.87
C ARG A 159 -5.89 -11.25 -12.93
N LEU A 160 -4.63 -11.67 -13.00
CA LEU A 160 -3.47 -10.79 -13.07
C LEU A 160 -2.66 -11.10 -14.32
N GLU A 161 -2.11 -10.05 -14.94
CA GLU A 161 -1.09 -10.15 -15.98
C GLU A 161 0.25 -9.68 -15.41
N ARG A 162 1.29 -10.51 -15.52
CA ARG A 162 2.63 -10.15 -15.03
C ARG A 162 3.24 -9.07 -15.93
N LEU A 163 3.53 -7.91 -15.34
CA LEU A 163 4.24 -6.82 -15.99
C LEU A 163 5.75 -6.91 -15.77
N HIS A 164 6.16 -7.33 -14.58
CA HIS A 164 7.58 -7.33 -14.21
C HIS A 164 7.92 -8.41 -13.19
N LEU A 165 9.17 -8.89 -13.24
CA LEU A 165 9.79 -9.79 -12.29
C LEU A 165 11.28 -9.42 -12.18
N SER A 166 11.75 -9.11 -10.97
CA SER A 166 13.17 -8.89 -10.69
C SER A 166 13.56 -9.41 -9.31
N GLY A 167 14.85 -9.67 -9.12
CA GLY A 167 15.45 -9.85 -7.80
C GLY A 167 16.14 -8.56 -7.36
N VAL A 168 16.00 -8.22 -6.09
CA VAL A 168 16.80 -7.18 -5.40
C VAL A 168 17.47 -7.82 -4.19
N PRO A 169 18.53 -7.22 -3.60
CA PRO A 169 19.33 -7.90 -2.58
C PRO A 169 18.53 -8.48 -1.38
N LEU A 170 17.42 -7.83 -1.01
CA LEU A 170 16.62 -8.21 0.16
C LEU A 170 15.20 -8.70 -0.18
N ALA A 171 14.82 -8.79 -1.46
CA ALA A 171 13.47 -9.20 -1.86
C ALA A 171 13.38 -9.71 -3.31
N SER A 172 12.32 -10.46 -3.60
CA SER A 172 11.88 -10.73 -4.98
C SER A 172 10.73 -9.80 -5.33
N LEU A 173 10.85 -9.02 -6.40
CA LEU A 173 9.85 -8.04 -6.80
C LEU A 173 8.98 -8.59 -7.94
N LEU A 174 7.68 -8.50 -7.75
CA LEU A 174 6.66 -8.83 -8.75
C LEU A 174 5.78 -7.62 -9.00
N ARG A 175 5.49 -7.32 -10.27
CA ARG A 175 4.49 -6.32 -10.65
C ARG A 175 3.47 -6.94 -11.58
N PHE A 176 2.20 -6.67 -11.32
CA PHE A 176 1.08 -7.18 -12.08
C PHE A 176 0.11 -6.07 -12.45
N ARG A 177 -0.54 -6.24 -13.59
CA ARG A 177 -1.78 -5.55 -13.96
C ARG A 177 -2.96 -6.38 -13.51
N VAL A 178 -3.94 -5.74 -12.90
CA VAL A 178 -5.24 -6.34 -12.60
C VAL A 178 -6.08 -6.34 -13.88
N LEU A 179 -6.63 -7.50 -14.22
CA LEU A 179 -7.50 -7.62 -15.38
C LEU A 179 -8.97 -7.41 -14.96
N PRO A 180 -9.79 -6.77 -15.82
CA PRO A 180 -11.23 -6.64 -15.58
C PRO A 180 -11.89 -7.99 -15.29
N ALA A 181 -12.94 -7.97 -14.47
CA ALA A 181 -13.84 -9.11 -14.38
C ALA A 181 -14.45 -9.34 -15.76
N GLY A 182 -14.18 -10.51 -16.35
CA GLY A 182 -14.73 -10.90 -17.65
C GLY A 182 -16.19 -11.31 -17.60
#